data_AF-A0A0K9NV89-F1
#
_entry.id   AF-A0A0K9NV89-F1
#
_cell.length_a   1.000
_cell.length_b   1.000
_cell.length_c   1.000
_cell.angle_alpha   90.00
_cell.angle_beta   90.00
_cell.angle_gamma   90.00
#
_symmetry.space_group_name_H-M   'P 1'
#
loop_
_entity.id
_entity.type
_entity.pdbx_description
1 polymer ?
#
loop_
_entity_poly.entity_id
_entity_poly.type
_entity_poly.pdbx_seq_one_letter_code
_entity_poly.pdbx_strand_id
1 'polypeptide(L)'
;DGWPIKNAPIQHRKSTVIEKAFVFKPKFQTTKTRTKFLIQLKNNSNYEDILLEICRKSLKSSDDHAKTLHYTPYSRSIAIVSPNLIDPIFIPYRKLSELTAENVVACFSKLEQSASTASLLGAPFYFEVNTLSKIVGGANEQSNLIYDSASGLMDNFSPDRKCLFRAISVSVAQLIYQGNVNCRRIVTGIANQTSRKSEYLMLFENLATHFKLHDKNPQDFDILYYAPLIESYLNSLAILSDLGKFRLIVVNSRNIKDVWIYPNSEYNYHPKTNIFLYYNNFHFQSIIEPKKFFNVRNFCTECRISIKDIHAHSSSCKAKCLSCSRQMLNPPCPKNSPPIECSKCTMTFFNDSCFEAHKGQTCKRYAKCKCCGEKHRRSLEHICGWKFCVRCKVTHGPRSCHVRPLKSPKQSPKHRIILYDFETTLGPAMDNGQKHIVNYVNCQFTCQVCLDQDVLRNDCHSCHSLNKSWSVLD
;
A
#
# COMPACT_ATOMS: atom_id res chain seq x y z
N ASP A 1 48.09 -19.50 45.54
CA ASP A 1 47.23 -18.46 44.93
C ASP A 1 47.14 -18.63 43.43
N GLY A 2 45.93 -18.81 42.89
CA GLY A 2 45.71 -18.88 41.44
C GLY A 2 44.62 -19.85 41.01
N TRP A 3 43.35 -19.49 41.22
CA TRP A 3 42.22 -20.14 40.55
C TRP A 3 41.93 -19.45 39.21
N PRO A 4 41.61 -20.18 38.13
CA PRO A 4 41.25 -19.58 36.86
C PRO A 4 39.80 -19.09 36.91
N ILE A 5 39.61 -17.79 36.69
CA ILE A 5 38.29 -17.17 36.49
C ILE A 5 37.73 -17.68 35.15
N LYS A 6 36.75 -18.57 35.22
CA LYS A 6 35.87 -18.87 34.08
C LYS A 6 34.98 -17.66 33.84
N ASN A 7 35.19 -16.95 32.74
CA ASN A 7 34.24 -15.98 32.23
C ASN A 7 32.92 -16.68 31.90
N ALA A 8 31.93 -16.52 32.77
CA ALA A 8 30.54 -16.85 32.46
C ALA A 8 30.01 -15.86 31.40
N PRO A 9 29.16 -16.31 30.46
CA PRO A 9 28.60 -15.41 29.45
C PRO A 9 27.66 -14.41 30.11
N ILE A 10 27.92 -13.13 29.87
CA ILE A 10 27.13 -12.00 30.33
C ILE A 10 25.74 -12.06 29.69
N GLN A 11 24.75 -12.59 30.43
CA GLN A 11 23.33 -12.52 30.07
C GLN A 11 22.76 -11.14 30.45
N HIS A 12 22.88 -10.16 29.55
CA HIS A 12 22.34 -8.80 29.76
C HIS A 12 21.32 -8.39 28.70
N ARG A 13 20.26 -9.18 28.51
CA ARG A 13 19.04 -8.77 27.78
C ARG A 13 17.85 -9.52 28.41
N LYS A 14 16.91 -8.83 29.06
CA LYS A 14 15.73 -9.48 29.68
C LYS A 14 14.43 -8.85 29.19
N SER A 15 13.90 -9.37 28.09
CA SER A 15 12.45 -9.46 27.90
C SER A 15 11.96 -10.74 28.58
N THR A 16 10.92 -10.65 29.40
CA THR A 16 10.32 -11.84 30.03
C THR A 16 9.07 -12.24 29.27
N VAL A 17 9.02 -13.49 28.79
CA VAL A 17 7.77 -14.10 28.30
C VAL A 17 6.94 -14.45 29.52
N ILE A 18 5.77 -13.83 29.65
CA ILE A 18 4.86 -14.07 30.77
C ILE A 18 3.88 -15.19 30.45
N GLU A 19 3.35 -15.19 29.23
CA GLU A 19 2.27 -16.06 28.82
C GLU A 19 2.40 -16.32 27.32
N LYS A 20 2.05 -17.53 26.89
CA LYS A 20 2.03 -17.88 25.48
C LYS A 20 0.83 -18.76 25.18
N ALA A 21 0.02 -18.33 24.23
CA ALA A 21 -1.16 -19.04 23.79
C ALA A 21 -1.11 -19.25 22.27
N PHE A 22 -1.59 -20.41 21.86
CA PHE A 22 -1.73 -20.77 20.46
C PHE A 22 -3.20 -21.07 20.19
N VAL A 23 -3.73 -20.47 19.13
CA VAL A 23 -5.07 -20.78 18.65
C VAL A 23 -4.93 -21.19 17.19
N PHE A 24 -5.18 -22.47 16.92
CA PHE A 24 -5.33 -22.94 15.56
C PHE A 24 -6.80 -22.92 15.18
N LYS A 25 -7.11 -22.38 14.01
CA LYS A 25 -8.43 -22.50 13.40
C LYS A 25 -8.29 -23.38 12.15
N PRO A 26 -8.51 -24.70 12.26
CA PRO A 26 -8.37 -25.64 11.14
C PRO A 26 -9.14 -25.21 9.91
N LYS A 27 -10.37 -24.71 10.14
CA LYS A 27 -11.31 -24.17 9.16
C LYS A 27 -10.69 -23.13 8.21
N PHE A 28 -9.75 -22.34 8.71
CA PHE A 28 -9.16 -21.21 7.97
C PHE A 28 -7.68 -21.39 7.70
N GLN A 29 -7.12 -22.54 8.11
CA GLN A 29 -5.69 -22.79 8.16
C GLN A 29 -4.89 -21.60 8.71
N THR A 30 -5.45 -20.97 9.75
CA THR A 30 -4.80 -19.86 10.44
C THR A 30 -4.32 -20.29 11.80
N THR A 31 -3.11 -19.88 12.12
CA THR A 31 -2.60 -19.92 13.48
C THR A 31 -2.55 -18.49 14.01
N LYS A 32 -3.03 -18.31 15.23
CA LYS A 32 -2.78 -17.11 16.02
C LYS A 32 -1.86 -17.50 17.16
N THR A 33 -0.66 -16.94 17.15
CA THR A 33 0.29 -17.03 18.26
C THR A 33 0.20 -15.74 19.04
N ARG A 34 -0.20 -15.82 20.31
CA ARG A 34 -0.28 -14.68 21.21
C ARG A 34 0.75 -14.86 22.31
N THR A 35 1.72 -13.95 22.39
CA THR A 35 2.76 -13.99 23.42
C THR A 35 2.71 -12.71 24.24
N LYS A 36 2.64 -12.85 25.56
CA LYS A 36 2.67 -11.73 26.50
C LYS A 36 4.11 -11.46 26.92
N PHE A 37 4.55 -10.23 26.75
CA PHE A 37 5.89 -9.78 27.11
C PHE A 37 5.83 -8.68 28.16
N LEU A 38 6.89 -8.57 28.96
CA LEU A 38 7.20 -7.41 29.77
C LEU A 38 8.64 -6.99 29.49
N ILE A 39 8.84 -5.71 29.16
CA ILE A 39 10.16 -5.12 28.95
C ILE A 39 10.54 -4.34 30.21
N GLN A 40 11.65 -4.77 30.81
CA GLN A 40 12.31 -4.06 31.91
C GLN A 40 13.74 -3.72 31.46
N LEU A 41 14.02 -2.43 31.30
CA LEU A 41 15.37 -1.98 30.98
C LEU A 41 16.24 -2.10 32.24
N LYS A 42 17.38 -2.80 32.11
CA LYS A 42 18.48 -2.70 33.07
C LYS A 42 19.56 -1.81 32.47
N ASN A 43 20.32 -1.11 33.34
CA ASN A 43 21.32 -0.10 32.98
C ASN A 43 22.02 -0.37 31.62
N ASN A 44 21.96 0.61 30.72
CA ASN A 44 22.54 0.63 29.37
C ASN A 44 21.96 -0.35 28.33
N SER A 45 20.80 -0.97 28.57
CA SER A 45 20.14 -1.81 27.54
C SER A 45 19.45 -0.94 26.47
N ASN A 46 19.71 -1.21 25.18
CA ASN A 46 18.99 -0.57 24.08
C ASN A 46 17.58 -1.16 23.93
N TYR A 47 16.56 -0.30 23.99
CA TYR A 47 15.14 -0.68 23.86
C TYR A 47 14.82 -1.29 22.49
N GLU A 48 15.35 -0.72 21.40
CA GLU A 48 15.11 -1.21 20.04
C GLU A 48 15.67 -2.61 19.83
N ASP A 49 16.84 -2.91 20.41
CA ASP A 49 17.45 -4.24 20.38
C ASP A 49 16.53 -5.29 21.02
N ILE A 50 15.92 -4.95 22.16
CA ILE A 50 14.99 -5.83 22.87
C ILE A 50 13.71 -6.04 22.06
N LEU A 51 13.16 -4.98 21.47
CA LEU A 51 12.00 -5.07 20.59
C LEU A 51 12.28 -5.95 19.37
N LEU A 52 13.44 -5.78 18.75
CA LEU A 52 13.87 -6.56 17.60
C LEU A 52 14.00 -8.05 17.96
N GLU A 53 14.54 -8.35 19.13
CA GLU A 53 14.62 -9.71 19.66
C GLU A 53 13.23 -10.32 19.91
N ILE A 54 12.31 -9.56 20.53
CA ILE A 54 10.91 -9.97 20.76
C ILE A 54 10.22 -10.28 19.43
N CYS A 55 10.39 -9.40 18.43
CA CYS A 55 9.82 -9.58 17.10
C CYS A 55 10.36 -10.86 16.44
N ARG A 56 11.69 -11.06 16.43
CA ARG A 56 12.33 -12.27 15.87
C ARG A 56 11.82 -13.55 16.56
N LYS A 57 11.77 -13.56 17.90
CA LYS A 57 11.27 -14.69 18.69
C LYS A 57 9.80 -14.99 18.38
N SER A 58 8.96 -13.97 18.30
CA SER A 58 7.53 -14.13 18.06
C SER A 58 7.23 -14.61 16.64
N LEU A 59 7.91 -14.04 15.64
CA LEU A 59 7.81 -14.46 14.24
C LEU A 59 8.28 -15.92 14.07
N LYS A 60 9.48 -16.24 14.56
CA LYS A 60 10.02 -17.61 14.51
C LYS A 60 9.10 -18.60 15.22
N SER A 61 8.62 -18.25 16.42
CA SER A 61 7.69 -19.11 17.15
C SER A 61 6.40 -19.36 16.38
N SER A 62 5.89 -18.37 15.65
CA SER A 62 4.68 -18.54 14.88
C SER A 62 4.92 -19.44 13.65
N ASP A 63 6.08 -19.31 13.02
CA ASP A 63 6.48 -20.16 11.89
C ASP A 63 6.74 -21.60 12.33
N ASP A 64 7.40 -21.79 13.47
CA ASP A 64 7.65 -23.11 14.06
C ASP A 64 6.32 -23.79 14.45
N HIS A 65 5.39 -23.04 15.06
CA HIS A 65 4.05 -23.57 15.37
C HIS A 65 3.27 -23.93 14.10
N ALA A 66 3.34 -23.11 13.05
CA ALA A 66 2.74 -23.43 11.76
C ALA A 66 3.30 -24.76 11.18
N LYS A 67 4.61 -24.97 11.26
CA LYS A 67 5.26 -26.22 10.84
C LYS A 67 4.82 -27.43 11.66
N THR A 68 4.63 -27.29 12.98
CA THR A 68 4.12 -28.39 13.82
C THR A 68 2.72 -28.85 13.43
N LEU A 69 1.96 -27.99 12.76
CA LEU A 69 0.63 -28.28 12.22
C LEU A 69 0.67 -28.73 10.75
N HIS A 70 1.85 -29.08 10.23
CA HIS A 70 2.11 -29.45 8.83
C HIS A 70 1.60 -28.41 7.82
N TYR A 71 1.76 -27.13 8.17
CA TYR A 71 1.23 -26.01 7.40
C TYR A 71 2.36 -25.00 7.05
N THR A 72 2.39 -24.55 5.79
CA THR A 72 3.35 -23.54 5.31
C THR A 72 2.69 -22.15 5.22
N PRO A 73 3.07 -21.19 6.10
CA PRO A 73 2.51 -19.85 6.07
C PRO A 73 2.84 -19.11 4.76
N TYR A 74 1.85 -18.45 4.17
CA TYR A 74 2.02 -17.61 2.98
C TYR A 74 2.14 -16.13 3.36
N SER A 75 1.29 -15.70 4.30
CA SER A 75 1.27 -14.34 4.80
C SER A 75 1.12 -14.33 6.32
N ARG A 76 1.47 -13.19 6.92
CA ARG A 76 1.26 -12.95 8.34
C ARG A 76 0.87 -11.51 8.61
N SER A 77 0.06 -11.32 9.64
CA SER A 77 -0.27 -10.02 10.23
C SER A 77 0.24 -9.97 11.67
N ILE A 78 0.46 -8.76 12.17
CA ILE A 78 0.91 -8.52 13.54
C ILE A 78 -0.05 -7.57 14.23
N ALA A 79 -0.36 -7.85 15.49
CA ALA A 79 -0.97 -6.89 16.38
C ALA A 79 -0.12 -6.74 17.65
N ILE A 80 0.13 -5.50 18.07
CA ILE A 80 0.74 -5.18 19.35
C ILE A 80 -0.33 -4.51 20.20
N VAL A 81 -0.70 -5.14 21.31
CA VAL A 81 -1.75 -4.67 22.21
C VAL A 81 -1.12 -4.40 23.58
N SER A 82 -1.16 -3.16 24.02
CA SER A 82 -0.60 -2.73 25.30
C SER A 82 -1.57 -1.77 25.99
N PRO A 83 -1.68 -1.79 27.33
CA PRO A 83 -2.43 -0.76 28.06
C PRO A 83 -1.82 0.64 27.93
N ASN A 84 -0.53 0.74 27.55
CA ASN A 84 0.14 2.01 27.33
C ASN A 84 -0.04 2.55 25.90
N LEU A 85 -0.75 1.82 25.02
CA LEU A 85 -1.08 2.28 23.69
C LEU A 85 -2.54 2.77 23.69
N ILE A 86 -2.77 3.96 23.11
CA ILE A 86 -4.13 4.50 22.91
C ILE A 86 -4.93 3.56 22.01
N ASP A 87 -4.30 3.10 20.92
CA ASP A 87 -4.85 2.13 19.99
C ASP A 87 -3.87 0.97 19.77
N PRO A 88 -4.36 -0.27 19.58
CA PRO A 88 -3.51 -1.38 19.16
C PRO A 88 -2.77 -1.07 17.86
N ILE A 89 -1.49 -1.41 17.81
CA ILE A 89 -0.71 -1.27 16.58
C ILE A 89 -0.97 -2.51 15.73
N PHE A 90 -1.61 -2.31 14.58
CA PHE A 90 -1.92 -3.38 13.65
C PHE A 90 -1.12 -3.24 12.36
N ILE A 91 -0.37 -4.29 12.04
CA ILE A 91 0.27 -4.45 10.73
C ILE A 91 -0.54 -5.51 9.97
N PRO A 92 -1.19 -5.16 8.84
CA PRO A 92 -2.06 -6.07 8.10
C PRO A 92 -1.27 -7.24 7.52
N TYR A 93 -1.97 -8.23 6.96
CA TYR A 93 -1.30 -9.36 6.32
C TYR A 93 -0.34 -8.88 5.21
N ARG A 94 0.93 -9.29 5.33
CA ARG A 94 1.99 -9.10 4.34
C ARG A 94 2.61 -10.45 3.98
N LYS A 95 3.35 -10.53 2.87
CA LYS A 95 4.15 -11.71 2.54
C LYS A 95 5.18 -11.98 3.65
N LEU A 96 5.56 -13.23 3.87
CA LEU A 96 6.53 -13.58 4.92
C LEU A 96 7.86 -12.83 4.80
N SER A 97 8.30 -12.57 3.57
CA SER A 97 9.54 -11.84 3.24
C SER A 97 9.45 -10.34 3.49
N GLU A 98 8.25 -9.78 3.55
CA GLU A 98 8.01 -8.34 3.77
C GLU A 98 7.83 -8.02 5.25
N LEU A 99 7.35 -8.99 6.05
CA LEU A 99 7.14 -8.83 7.49
C LEU A 99 8.33 -9.37 8.29
N THR A 100 9.51 -8.77 8.10
CA THR A 100 10.70 -9.06 8.90
C THR A 100 10.64 -8.35 10.24
N ALA A 101 11.44 -8.79 11.22
CA ALA A 101 11.48 -8.15 12.53
C ALA A 101 11.89 -6.68 12.44
N GLU A 102 12.82 -6.36 11.55
CA GLU A 102 13.32 -5.01 11.29
C GLU A 102 12.21 -4.10 10.75
N ASN A 103 11.40 -4.60 9.82
CA ASN A 103 10.27 -3.84 9.27
C ASN A 103 9.16 -3.61 10.32
N VAL A 104 8.97 -4.55 11.24
CA VAL A 104 8.01 -4.41 12.34
C VAL A 104 8.47 -3.36 13.33
N VAL A 105 9.75 -3.40 13.74
CA VAL A 105 10.35 -2.38 14.60
C VAL A 105 10.32 -1.02 13.91
N ALA A 106 10.66 -0.92 12.63
CA ALA A 106 10.59 0.33 11.89
C ALA A 106 9.15 0.89 11.78
N CYS A 107 8.13 0.04 11.67
CA CYS A 107 6.73 0.47 11.76
C CYS A 107 6.39 0.99 13.16
N PHE A 108 6.88 0.32 14.20
CA PHE A 108 6.68 0.73 15.59
C PHE A 108 7.37 2.06 15.90
N SER A 109 8.65 2.24 15.57
CA SER A 109 9.40 3.48 15.82
C SER A 109 8.77 4.68 15.11
N LYS A 110 8.19 4.50 13.91
CA LYS A 110 7.44 5.57 13.22
C LYS A 110 6.19 6.01 13.99
N LEU A 111 5.51 5.06 14.63
CA LEU A 111 4.31 5.35 15.42
C LEU A 111 4.70 6.05 16.73
N GLU A 112 5.75 5.57 17.40
CA GLU A 112 6.32 6.20 18.60
C GLU A 112 6.78 7.65 18.34
N GLN A 113 7.38 7.92 17.17
CA GLN A 113 7.73 9.29 16.75
C GLN A 113 6.51 10.18 16.50
N SER A 114 5.39 9.61 16.06
CA SER A 114 4.17 10.36 15.73
C SER A 114 3.24 10.59 16.92
N ALA A 115 3.32 9.72 17.94
CA ALA A 115 2.50 9.76 19.14
C ALA A 115 3.43 9.92 20.33
N SER A 116 3.46 11.11 20.93
CA SER A 116 4.35 11.51 22.03
C SER A 116 4.27 10.65 23.31
N THR A 117 3.53 9.54 23.32
CA THR A 117 3.24 8.69 24.49
C THR A 117 3.27 7.18 24.21
N ALA A 118 3.52 6.71 22.99
CA ALA A 118 3.41 5.28 22.67
C ALA A 118 4.63 4.47 23.15
N SER A 119 4.65 4.05 24.43
CA SER A 119 5.75 3.24 24.99
C SER A 119 5.28 1.85 25.45
N LEU A 120 6.01 0.79 25.10
CA LEU A 120 5.79 -0.56 25.64
C LEU A 120 6.60 -0.84 26.92
N LEU A 121 7.31 0.16 27.44
CA LEU A 121 8.13 0.02 28.64
C LEU A 121 7.26 -0.05 29.90
N GLY A 122 7.66 -0.90 30.85
CA GLY A 122 7.09 -0.92 32.19
C GLY A 122 5.69 -1.57 32.33
N ALA A 123 5.01 -1.89 31.23
CA ALA A 123 3.72 -2.58 31.26
C ALA A 123 3.73 -3.88 30.42
N PRO A 124 3.01 -4.93 30.84
CA PRO A 124 2.84 -6.11 30.01
C PRO A 124 2.07 -5.79 28.73
N PHE A 125 2.51 -6.32 27.60
CA PHE A 125 1.84 -6.19 26.32
C PHE A 125 1.74 -7.53 25.61
N TYR A 126 0.80 -7.66 24.68
CA TYR A 126 0.65 -8.81 23.83
C TYR A 126 1.22 -8.52 22.44
N PHE A 127 2.05 -9.45 21.98
CA PHE A 127 2.49 -9.51 20.60
C PHE A 127 1.77 -10.69 19.93
N GLU A 128 0.88 -10.37 19.01
CA GLU A 128 0.07 -11.35 18.28
C GLU A 128 0.59 -11.49 16.86
N VAL A 129 0.95 -12.72 16.47
CA VAL A 129 1.26 -13.07 15.09
C VAL A 129 0.15 -13.96 14.59
N ASN A 130 -0.54 -13.51 13.54
CA ASN A 130 -1.48 -14.35 12.82
C ASN A 130 -0.81 -14.79 11.53
N THR A 131 -0.77 -16.08 11.25
CA THR A 131 -0.30 -16.60 9.97
C THR A 131 -1.45 -17.22 9.21
N LEU A 132 -1.36 -17.15 7.88
CA LEU A 132 -2.36 -17.63 6.94
C LEU A 132 -1.67 -18.45 5.83
N SER A 133 -2.06 -19.72 5.61
CA SER A 133 -1.63 -20.49 4.40
C SER A 133 -2.50 -20.19 3.22
N LYS A 134 -3.79 -20.08 3.47
CA LYS A 134 -4.81 -20.01 2.44
C LYS A 134 -5.75 -18.88 2.77
N ILE A 135 -6.07 -18.09 1.77
CA ILE A 135 -7.02 -17.00 1.91
C ILE A 135 -8.39 -17.57 1.56
N VAL A 136 -9.03 -18.14 2.57
CA VAL A 136 -10.33 -18.82 2.44
C VAL A 136 -11.41 -18.02 3.15
N GLY A 137 -12.63 -18.02 2.61
CA GLY A 137 -13.79 -17.30 3.13
C GLY A 137 -14.86 -18.25 3.67
N GLY A 138 -15.59 -17.90 4.74
CA GLY A 138 -16.28 -18.94 5.54
C GLY A 138 -17.59 -18.60 6.27
N ALA A 139 -18.39 -17.66 5.76
CA ALA A 139 -19.68 -17.14 6.27
C ALA A 139 -19.59 -15.87 7.14
N ASN A 140 -20.56 -14.98 6.93
CA ASN A 140 -20.90 -13.85 7.80
C ASN A 140 -22.29 -14.16 8.38
N GLU A 141 -22.39 -14.26 9.70
CA GLU A 141 -23.59 -14.80 10.38
C GLU A 141 -24.69 -13.78 10.62
N GLN A 142 -24.41 -12.48 10.52
CA GLN A 142 -25.47 -11.46 10.58
C GLN A 142 -24.94 -10.10 10.16
N SER A 143 -25.61 -9.50 9.17
CA SER A 143 -25.46 -8.10 8.85
C SER A 143 -26.81 -7.56 8.38
N ASN A 144 -27.32 -6.56 9.09
CA ASN A 144 -28.51 -5.80 8.69
C ASN A 144 -28.16 -4.73 7.64
N LEU A 145 -26.90 -4.61 7.23
CA LEU A 145 -26.42 -3.55 6.35
C LEU A 145 -26.33 -4.02 4.90
N ILE A 146 -27.34 -3.60 4.14
CA ILE A 146 -27.50 -3.88 2.71
C ILE A 146 -26.39 -3.25 1.89
N TYR A 147 -25.93 -2.05 2.24
CA TYR A 147 -24.79 -1.36 1.64
C TYR A 147 -24.37 -0.25 2.60
N ASP A 148 -23.09 -0.19 2.93
CA ASP A 148 -22.55 0.86 3.79
C ASP A 148 -22.09 2.03 2.91
N SER A 149 -22.92 3.07 2.88
CA SER A 149 -22.65 4.28 2.09
C SER A 149 -21.43 5.07 2.55
N ALA A 150 -21.01 4.93 3.81
CA ALA A 150 -19.83 5.58 4.35
C ALA A 150 -18.55 4.87 3.90
N SER A 151 -18.57 3.54 3.83
CA SER A 151 -17.40 2.75 3.37
C SER A 151 -17.39 2.39 1.90
N GLY A 152 -18.52 2.48 1.19
CA GLY A 152 -18.64 2.00 -0.19
C GLY A 152 -18.62 0.48 -0.33
N LEU A 153 -18.84 -0.26 0.77
CA LEU A 153 -18.93 -1.72 0.80
C LEU A 153 -20.38 -2.19 0.63
N MET A 154 -20.54 -3.31 -0.08
CA MET A 154 -21.76 -4.11 -0.04
C MET A 154 -21.48 -5.32 0.85
N ASP A 155 -22.26 -5.46 1.92
CA ASP A 155 -22.17 -6.64 2.76
C ASP A 155 -22.89 -7.81 2.07
N ASN A 156 -22.31 -9.00 2.18
CA ASN A 156 -22.80 -10.19 1.47
C ASN A 156 -23.15 -11.28 2.48
N PHE A 157 -24.42 -11.35 2.89
CA PHE A 157 -24.84 -12.36 3.87
C PHE A 157 -24.84 -13.79 3.29
N SER A 158 -23.84 -14.60 3.60
CA SER A 158 -23.68 -15.95 3.04
C SER A 158 -23.64 -17.02 4.13
N PRO A 159 -24.80 -17.58 4.55
CA PRO A 159 -24.86 -18.68 5.51
C PRO A 159 -24.27 -19.97 4.92
N ASP A 160 -24.28 -20.09 3.60
CA ASP A 160 -23.74 -21.19 2.80
C ASP A 160 -22.22 -21.06 2.53
N ARG A 161 -21.53 -20.08 3.14
CA ARG A 161 -20.07 -19.89 3.07
C ARG A 161 -19.53 -19.56 1.67
N LYS A 162 -20.37 -19.15 0.72
CA LYS A 162 -20.02 -18.76 -0.67
C LYS A 162 -19.78 -17.26 -0.87
N CYS A 163 -19.30 -16.55 0.16
CA CYS A 163 -19.14 -15.10 0.14
C CYS A 163 -18.25 -14.56 -1.00
N LEU A 164 -17.19 -15.27 -1.38
CA LEU A 164 -16.33 -14.89 -2.51
C LEU A 164 -17.13 -14.76 -3.82
N PHE A 165 -17.82 -15.83 -4.19
CA PHE A 165 -18.58 -15.87 -5.44
C PHE A 165 -19.74 -14.89 -5.41
N ARG A 166 -20.41 -14.75 -4.27
CA ARG A 166 -21.44 -13.72 -4.16
C ARG A 166 -20.84 -12.33 -4.34
N ALA A 167 -19.71 -12.04 -3.71
CA ALA A 167 -19.08 -10.74 -3.85
C ALA A 167 -18.70 -10.43 -5.30
N ILE A 168 -18.29 -11.46 -6.06
CA ILE A 168 -18.04 -11.36 -7.50
C ILE A 168 -19.36 -11.13 -8.25
N SER A 169 -20.40 -11.93 -8.02
CA SER A 169 -21.70 -11.79 -8.70
C SER A 169 -22.33 -10.40 -8.46
N VAL A 170 -22.27 -9.90 -7.23
CA VAL A 170 -22.71 -8.56 -6.86
C VAL A 170 -21.93 -7.50 -7.65
N SER A 171 -20.60 -7.64 -7.74
CA SER A 171 -19.75 -6.70 -8.48
C SER A 171 -20.02 -6.74 -9.99
N VAL A 172 -20.21 -7.93 -10.56
CA VAL A 172 -20.53 -8.12 -11.99
C VAL A 172 -21.91 -7.55 -12.30
N ALA A 173 -22.92 -7.82 -11.47
CA ALA A 173 -24.25 -7.24 -11.63
C ALA A 173 -24.23 -5.71 -11.56
N GLN A 174 -23.46 -5.15 -10.62
CA GLN A 174 -23.28 -3.70 -10.51
C GLN A 174 -22.70 -3.09 -11.79
N LEU A 175 -21.80 -3.78 -12.48
CA LEU A 175 -21.21 -3.34 -13.74
C LEU A 175 -22.19 -3.48 -14.91
N ILE A 176 -22.90 -4.61 -15.01
CA ILE A 176 -23.89 -4.86 -16.08
C ILE A 176 -25.04 -3.86 -16.02
N TYR A 177 -25.58 -3.63 -14.83
CA TYR A 177 -26.73 -2.76 -14.63
C TYR A 177 -26.36 -1.31 -14.34
N GLN A 178 -25.10 -0.92 -14.51
CA GLN A 178 -24.66 0.46 -14.25
C GLN A 178 -25.49 1.45 -15.11
N GLY A 179 -26.08 2.45 -14.46
CA GLY A 179 -26.96 3.43 -15.13
C GLY A 179 -28.44 3.02 -15.20
N ASN A 180 -28.79 1.78 -14.85
CA ASN A 180 -30.18 1.36 -14.68
C ASN A 180 -30.72 1.90 -13.33
N VAL A 181 -31.92 2.50 -13.34
CA VAL A 181 -32.59 3.01 -12.12
C VAL A 181 -32.80 1.92 -11.05
N ASN A 182 -32.93 0.66 -11.47
CA ASN A 182 -33.11 -0.49 -10.59
C ASN A 182 -31.80 -1.17 -10.18
N CYS A 183 -30.64 -0.71 -10.67
CA CYS A 183 -29.34 -1.35 -10.42
C CYS A 183 -29.14 -1.70 -8.94
N ARG A 184 -29.38 -0.74 -8.06
CA ARG A 184 -29.20 -0.92 -6.62
C ARG A 184 -30.14 -1.98 -6.05
N ARG A 185 -31.40 -2.00 -6.48
CA ARG A 185 -32.38 -3.02 -6.07
C ARG A 185 -31.95 -4.43 -6.50
N ILE A 186 -31.40 -4.56 -7.72
CA ILE A 186 -30.90 -5.82 -8.25
C ILE A 186 -29.70 -6.31 -7.43
N VAL A 187 -28.71 -5.45 -7.25
CA VAL A 187 -27.46 -5.75 -6.52
C VAL A 187 -27.77 -6.11 -5.06
N THR A 188 -28.65 -5.35 -4.40
CA THR A 188 -29.18 -5.65 -3.06
C THR A 188 -29.92 -6.99 -3.01
N GLY A 189 -30.76 -7.29 -4.00
CA GLY A 189 -31.50 -8.56 -4.06
C GLY A 189 -30.56 -9.77 -4.17
N ILE A 190 -29.45 -9.63 -4.90
CA ILE A 190 -28.39 -10.64 -4.99
C ILE A 190 -27.65 -10.76 -3.65
N ALA A 191 -27.27 -9.63 -3.04
CA ALA A 191 -26.57 -9.61 -1.75
C ALA A 191 -27.40 -10.31 -0.63
N ASN A 192 -28.70 -10.03 -0.58
CA ASN A 192 -29.62 -10.47 0.48
C ASN A 192 -30.36 -11.79 0.22
N GLN A 193 -30.25 -12.39 -0.97
CA GLN A 193 -30.94 -13.63 -1.34
C GLN A 193 -32.48 -13.59 -1.35
N THR A 194 -33.09 -12.41 -1.40
CA THR A 194 -34.54 -12.28 -1.15
C THR A 194 -35.41 -12.78 -2.30
N SER A 195 -35.06 -12.50 -3.56
CA SER A 195 -35.88 -12.89 -4.73
C SER A 195 -35.10 -13.20 -6.02
N ARG A 196 -33.78 -12.95 -6.05
CA ARG A 196 -32.91 -13.15 -7.24
C ARG A 196 -31.88 -14.26 -7.03
N LYS A 197 -32.23 -15.23 -6.18
CA LYS A 197 -31.38 -16.36 -5.84
C LYS A 197 -30.94 -17.15 -7.08
N SER A 198 -31.87 -17.40 -8.00
CA SER A 198 -31.61 -18.11 -9.27
C SER A 198 -30.62 -17.37 -10.18
N GLU A 199 -30.74 -16.06 -10.34
CA GLU A 199 -29.87 -15.27 -11.26
C GLU A 199 -28.39 -15.31 -10.86
N TYR A 200 -28.06 -15.16 -9.57
CA TYR A 200 -26.66 -15.21 -9.13
C TYR A 200 -26.17 -16.63 -8.89
N LEU A 201 -27.06 -17.55 -8.50
CA LEU A 201 -26.70 -18.97 -8.44
C LEU A 201 -26.35 -19.49 -9.81
N MET A 202 -27.01 -19.05 -10.89
CA MET A 202 -26.66 -19.49 -12.25
C MET A 202 -25.21 -19.13 -12.62
N LEU A 203 -24.73 -17.91 -12.32
CA LEU A 203 -23.32 -17.57 -12.55
C LEU A 203 -22.39 -18.44 -11.70
N PHE A 204 -22.75 -18.69 -10.44
CA PHE A 204 -22.00 -19.55 -9.53
C PHE A 204 -22.01 -21.02 -9.96
N GLU A 205 -23.15 -21.56 -10.35
CA GLU A 205 -23.36 -22.94 -10.80
C GLU A 205 -22.64 -23.16 -12.11
N ASN A 206 -22.65 -22.19 -13.02
CA ASN A 206 -21.87 -22.27 -14.25
C ASN A 206 -20.36 -22.24 -13.98
N LEU A 207 -19.89 -21.38 -13.06
CA LEU A 207 -18.50 -21.38 -12.59
C LEU A 207 -18.14 -22.72 -11.93
N ALA A 208 -19.02 -23.22 -11.06
CA ALA A 208 -18.83 -24.44 -10.31
C ALA A 208 -18.85 -25.68 -11.22
N THR A 209 -19.70 -25.69 -12.24
CA THR A 209 -19.70 -26.73 -13.27
C THR A 209 -18.43 -26.64 -14.12
N HIS A 210 -18.09 -25.45 -14.60
CA HIS A 210 -16.94 -25.23 -15.47
C HIS A 210 -15.61 -25.63 -14.81
N PHE A 211 -15.44 -25.31 -13.52
CA PHE A 211 -14.21 -25.65 -12.78
C PHE A 211 -14.35 -26.89 -11.88
N LYS A 212 -15.46 -27.64 -11.96
CA LYS A 212 -15.75 -28.82 -11.12
C LYS A 212 -15.63 -28.51 -9.61
N LEU A 213 -16.26 -27.42 -9.18
CA LEU A 213 -16.24 -26.92 -7.81
C LEU A 213 -17.41 -27.42 -6.96
N HIS A 214 -18.40 -28.10 -7.55
CA HIS A 214 -19.59 -28.60 -6.83
C HIS A 214 -19.22 -29.57 -5.69
N ASP A 215 -18.13 -30.32 -5.85
CA ASP A 215 -17.64 -31.29 -4.86
C ASP A 215 -16.69 -30.67 -3.82
N LYS A 216 -16.38 -29.37 -3.93
CA LYS A 216 -15.40 -28.70 -3.06
C LYS A 216 -16.09 -27.90 -1.96
N ASN A 217 -15.57 -28.01 -0.75
CA ASN A 217 -16.03 -27.19 0.36
C ASN A 217 -15.70 -25.72 0.05
N PRO A 218 -16.59 -24.75 0.29
CA PRO A 218 -16.29 -23.34 0.12
C PRO A 218 -15.03 -22.82 0.84
N GLN A 219 -14.59 -23.55 1.87
CA GLN A 219 -13.34 -23.29 2.58
C GLN A 219 -12.07 -23.75 1.86
N ASP A 220 -12.18 -24.47 0.74
CA ASP A 220 -11.04 -24.87 -0.07
C ASP A 220 -10.73 -23.85 -1.16
N PHE A 221 -11.53 -22.77 -1.28
CA PHE A 221 -11.34 -21.72 -2.28
C PHE A 221 -10.26 -20.72 -1.88
N ASP A 222 -9.01 -21.11 -2.11
CA ASP A 222 -7.87 -20.19 -2.02
C ASP A 222 -7.91 -19.14 -3.15
N ILE A 223 -8.10 -17.87 -2.80
CA ILE A 223 -8.22 -16.78 -3.77
C ILE A 223 -7.04 -16.71 -4.75
N LEU A 224 -5.83 -17.07 -4.33
CA LEU A 224 -4.65 -17.01 -5.18
C LEU A 224 -4.69 -18.04 -6.31
N TYR A 225 -5.34 -19.17 -6.06
CA TYR A 225 -5.57 -20.22 -7.05
C TYR A 225 -6.80 -19.94 -7.91
N TYR A 226 -7.91 -19.52 -7.29
CA TYR A 226 -9.19 -19.38 -8.00
C TYR A 226 -9.39 -18.04 -8.70
N ALA A 227 -8.77 -16.94 -8.26
CA ALA A 227 -8.94 -15.64 -8.92
C ALA A 227 -8.55 -15.65 -10.41
N PRO A 228 -7.39 -16.22 -10.83
CA PRO A 228 -7.05 -16.32 -12.25
C PRO A 228 -8.06 -17.14 -13.07
N LEU A 229 -8.58 -18.24 -12.48
CA LEU A 229 -9.58 -19.09 -13.12
C LEU A 229 -10.90 -18.32 -13.32
N ILE A 230 -11.36 -17.62 -12.28
CA ILE A 230 -12.56 -16.80 -12.34
C ILE A 230 -12.40 -15.68 -13.37
N GLU A 231 -11.26 -14.99 -13.41
CA GLU A 231 -10.97 -13.99 -14.44
C GLU A 231 -11.05 -14.57 -15.85
N SER A 232 -10.41 -15.72 -16.08
CA SER A 232 -10.44 -16.42 -17.37
C SER A 232 -11.88 -16.76 -17.78
N TYR A 233 -12.69 -17.26 -16.83
CA TYR A 233 -14.09 -17.55 -17.08
C TYR A 233 -14.89 -16.30 -17.42
N LEU A 234 -14.82 -15.24 -16.61
CA LEU A 234 -15.51 -13.97 -16.89
C LEU A 234 -15.14 -13.40 -18.25
N ASN A 235 -13.86 -13.51 -18.64
CA ASN A 235 -13.35 -13.08 -19.94
C ASN A 235 -13.82 -13.95 -21.11
N SER A 236 -14.25 -15.19 -20.86
CA SER A 236 -14.80 -16.10 -21.88
C SER A 236 -16.30 -15.89 -22.14
N LEU A 237 -16.99 -15.20 -21.24
CA LEU A 237 -18.44 -14.98 -21.36
C LEU A 237 -18.75 -13.92 -22.41
N ALA A 238 -19.34 -14.33 -23.53
CA ALA A 238 -19.72 -13.45 -24.63
C ALA A 238 -20.62 -12.28 -24.17
N ILE A 239 -21.54 -12.53 -23.23
CA ILE A 239 -22.44 -11.51 -22.65
C ILE A 239 -21.70 -10.39 -21.89
N LEU A 240 -20.44 -10.62 -21.50
CA LEU A 240 -19.60 -9.65 -20.78
C LEU A 240 -18.52 -9.03 -21.68
N SER A 241 -18.49 -9.35 -22.97
CA SER A 241 -17.43 -8.92 -23.89
C SER A 241 -17.32 -7.39 -24.00
N ASP A 242 -18.44 -6.66 -23.91
CA ASP A 242 -18.48 -5.20 -23.93
C ASP A 242 -17.80 -4.56 -22.71
N LEU A 243 -17.76 -5.27 -21.57
CA LEU A 243 -17.04 -4.86 -20.37
C LEU A 243 -15.53 -5.09 -20.51
N GLY A 244 -15.10 -5.82 -21.54
CA GLY A 244 -13.70 -6.13 -21.83
C GLY A 244 -13.02 -6.98 -20.76
N LYS A 245 -11.69 -7.01 -20.76
CA LYS A 245 -10.94 -7.90 -19.87
C LYS A 245 -11.14 -7.53 -18.39
N PHE A 246 -11.57 -8.51 -17.61
CA PHE A 246 -11.74 -8.45 -16.16
C PHE A 246 -10.42 -8.69 -15.43
N ARG A 247 -10.28 -8.00 -14.30
CA ARG A 247 -9.31 -8.25 -13.24
C ARG A 247 -9.98 -8.16 -11.87
N LEU A 248 -9.75 -9.15 -11.03
CA LEU A 248 -10.03 -9.13 -9.62
C LEU A 248 -8.94 -8.37 -8.88
N ILE A 249 -9.35 -7.53 -7.95
CA ILE A 249 -8.47 -6.81 -7.03
C ILE A 249 -8.97 -7.13 -5.63
N VAL A 250 -8.16 -7.84 -4.86
CA VAL A 250 -8.51 -8.25 -3.50
C VAL A 250 -7.62 -7.49 -2.53
N VAL A 251 -8.22 -6.74 -1.62
CA VAL A 251 -7.53 -5.92 -0.63
C VAL A 251 -7.98 -6.27 0.78
N ASN A 252 -7.10 -6.09 1.76
CA ASN A 252 -7.40 -6.26 3.19
C ASN A 252 -7.24 -4.97 3.99
N SER A 253 -7.04 -3.84 3.31
CA SER A 253 -6.80 -2.53 3.92
C SER A 253 -7.47 -1.44 3.12
N ARG A 254 -7.89 -0.38 3.81
CA ARG A 254 -8.39 0.86 3.20
C ARG A 254 -7.27 1.81 2.75
N ASN A 255 -6.01 1.50 3.08
CA ASN A 255 -4.89 2.24 2.54
C ASN A 255 -4.49 1.64 1.18
N ILE A 256 -4.72 2.40 0.10
CA ILE A 256 -4.45 1.94 -1.26
C ILE A 256 -2.99 1.53 -1.53
N LYS A 257 -2.04 2.08 -0.75
CA LYS A 257 -0.61 1.77 -0.88
C LYS A 257 -0.24 0.43 -0.25
N ASP A 258 -1.14 -0.17 0.52
CA ASP A 258 -0.89 -1.48 1.08
C ASP A 258 -0.86 -2.56 0.01
N VAL A 259 -0.22 -3.67 0.35
CA VAL A 259 -0.07 -4.80 -0.55
C VAL A 259 -1.44 -5.42 -0.75
N TRP A 260 -1.86 -5.51 -2.01
CA TRP A 260 -3.08 -6.19 -2.37
C TRP A 260 -2.87 -7.70 -2.22
N ILE A 261 -3.89 -8.40 -1.74
CA ILE A 261 -3.91 -9.86 -1.68
C ILE A 261 -3.77 -10.44 -3.09
N TYR A 262 -4.52 -9.86 -4.03
CA TYR A 262 -4.51 -10.25 -5.43
C TYR A 262 -4.73 -9.02 -6.31
N PRO A 263 -4.03 -8.88 -7.46
CA PRO A 263 -2.99 -9.77 -7.96
C PRO A 263 -1.68 -9.75 -7.15
N ASN A 264 -1.00 -10.89 -7.12
CA ASN A 264 0.28 -11.06 -6.42
C ASN A 264 1.50 -10.59 -7.25
N SER A 265 1.28 -10.24 -8.52
CA SER A 265 2.27 -9.83 -9.53
C SER A 265 1.69 -8.76 -10.46
N GLU A 266 2.54 -8.07 -11.22
CA GLU A 266 2.08 -7.15 -12.26
C GLU A 266 1.48 -7.93 -13.44
N TYR A 267 0.34 -7.47 -13.95
CA TYR A 267 -0.23 -8.04 -15.17
C TYR A 267 0.55 -7.58 -16.41
N ASN A 268 0.74 -8.49 -17.36
CA ASN A 268 1.28 -8.16 -18.68
C ASN A 268 0.26 -7.44 -19.59
N TYR A 269 -0.95 -7.19 -19.10
CA TYR A 269 -1.99 -6.45 -19.80
C TYR A 269 -2.72 -5.52 -18.84
N HIS A 270 -3.30 -4.45 -19.36
CA HIS A 270 -4.17 -3.57 -18.58
C HIS A 270 -5.64 -4.04 -18.77
N PRO A 271 -6.36 -4.38 -17.69
CA PRO A 271 -7.74 -4.85 -17.77
C PRO A 271 -8.72 -3.68 -17.92
N LYS A 272 -9.77 -3.86 -18.73
CA LYS A 272 -10.90 -2.92 -18.93
C LYS A 272 -11.83 -2.83 -17.71
N THR A 273 -11.92 -3.90 -16.93
CA THR A 273 -12.85 -3.95 -15.82
C THR A 273 -12.16 -4.46 -14.58
N ASN A 274 -12.23 -3.70 -13.50
CA ASN A 274 -11.68 -4.08 -12.20
C ASN A 274 -12.83 -4.42 -11.25
N ILE A 275 -12.83 -5.62 -10.70
CA ILE A 275 -13.73 -6.05 -9.63
C ILE A 275 -12.96 -5.96 -8.32
N PHE A 276 -13.36 -5.05 -7.44
CA PHE A 276 -12.72 -4.84 -6.15
C PHE A 276 -13.43 -5.64 -5.06
N LEU A 277 -12.67 -6.44 -4.32
CA LEU A 277 -13.14 -7.23 -3.19
C LEU A 277 -12.36 -6.83 -1.93
N TYR A 278 -13.08 -6.65 -0.83
CA TYR A 278 -12.50 -6.47 0.48
C TYR A 278 -12.50 -7.81 1.21
N TYR A 279 -11.33 -8.24 1.66
CA TYR A 279 -11.15 -9.43 2.48
C TYR A 279 -10.86 -9.04 3.92
N ASN A 280 -11.79 -9.38 4.81
CA ASN A 280 -11.66 -9.14 6.24
C ASN A 280 -12.34 -10.25 7.02
N ASN A 281 -11.74 -10.69 8.14
CA ASN A 281 -12.29 -11.72 9.03
C ASN A 281 -12.81 -12.97 8.29
N PHE A 282 -12.05 -13.46 7.30
CA PHE A 282 -12.45 -14.61 6.48
C PHE A 282 -13.75 -14.40 5.70
N HIS A 283 -14.03 -13.16 5.31
CA HIS A 283 -15.19 -12.78 4.53
C HIS A 283 -14.79 -11.92 3.34
N PHE A 284 -15.47 -12.13 2.22
CA PHE A 284 -15.32 -11.32 1.02
C PHE A 284 -16.54 -10.41 0.84
N GLN A 285 -16.28 -9.12 0.78
CA GLN A 285 -17.28 -8.09 0.52
C GLN A 285 -16.99 -7.43 -0.82
N SER A 286 -18.03 -7.00 -1.52
CA SER A 286 -17.86 -6.26 -2.77
C SER A 286 -17.56 -4.82 -2.44
N ILE A 287 -16.51 -4.27 -3.03
CA ILE A 287 -16.24 -2.83 -2.97
C ILE A 287 -16.95 -2.20 -4.18
N ILE A 288 -18.14 -1.65 -3.94
CA ILE A 288 -18.96 -1.04 -4.99
C ILE A 288 -18.45 0.36 -5.34
N GLU A 289 -17.94 1.08 -4.35
CA GLU A 289 -17.37 2.41 -4.54
C GLU A 289 -15.92 2.47 -4.06
N PRO A 290 -14.95 2.03 -4.87
CA PRO A 290 -13.54 2.00 -4.49
C PRO A 290 -13.00 3.36 -4.02
N LYS A 291 -13.48 4.46 -4.61
CA LYS A 291 -13.10 5.83 -4.20
C LYS A 291 -13.49 6.12 -2.74
N LYS A 292 -14.70 5.72 -2.32
CA LYS A 292 -15.15 5.86 -0.94
C LYS A 292 -14.41 4.91 -0.01
N PHE A 293 -14.26 3.66 -0.43
CA PHE A 293 -13.55 2.64 0.36
C PHE A 293 -12.12 3.04 0.73
N PHE A 294 -11.36 3.54 -0.26
CA PHE A 294 -10.00 4.03 -0.02
C PHE A 294 -9.95 5.47 0.53
N ASN A 295 -11.10 6.15 0.67
CA ASN A 295 -11.22 7.56 1.04
C ASN A 295 -10.35 8.49 0.17
N VAL A 296 -10.48 8.37 -1.16
CA VAL A 296 -9.69 9.11 -2.15
C VAL A 296 -10.57 9.70 -3.25
N ARG A 297 -10.22 10.90 -3.74
CA ARG A 297 -10.93 11.53 -4.87
C ARG A 297 -10.75 10.75 -6.18
N ASN A 298 -9.50 10.38 -6.45
CA ASN A 298 -9.11 9.54 -7.58
C ASN A 298 -7.95 8.65 -7.14
N PHE A 299 -7.75 7.55 -7.85
CA PHE A 299 -6.61 6.68 -7.62
C PHE A 299 -6.21 5.93 -8.88
N CYS A 300 -4.94 5.52 -8.93
CA CYS A 300 -4.45 4.64 -9.98
C CYS A 300 -4.25 3.22 -9.46
N THR A 301 -4.88 2.26 -10.13
CA THR A 301 -4.75 0.84 -9.81
C THR A 301 -3.37 0.30 -10.13
N GLU A 302 -2.77 0.76 -11.24
CA GLU A 302 -1.45 0.30 -11.66
C GLU A 302 -0.36 0.86 -10.75
N CYS A 303 -0.45 2.14 -10.39
CA CYS A 303 0.53 2.79 -9.52
C CYS A 303 0.25 2.61 -8.02
N ARG A 304 -0.95 2.12 -7.65
CA ARG A 304 -1.42 1.97 -6.26
C ARG A 304 -1.28 3.24 -5.42
N ILE A 305 -1.61 4.39 -6.01
CA ILE A 305 -1.55 5.70 -5.33
C ILE A 305 -2.86 6.46 -5.45
N SER A 306 -3.12 7.29 -4.44
CA SER A 306 -4.14 8.33 -4.51
C SER A 306 -3.69 9.48 -5.42
N ILE A 307 -4.65 10.06 -6.14
CA ILE A 307 -4.43 11.11 -7.12
C ILE A 307 -5.35 12.28 -6.79
N LYS A 308 -4.77 13.45 -6.51
CA LYS A 308 -5.54 14.67 -6.26
C LYS A 308 -6.24 15.19 -7.52
N ASP A 309 -5.49 15.24 -8.63
CA ASP A 309 -5.96 15.63 -9.97
C ASP A 309 -5.48 14.60 -11.00
N ILE A 310 -6.40 14.04 -11.78
CA ILE A 310 -6.11 13.02 -12.80
C ILE A 310 -5.06 13.50 -13.81
N HIS A 311 -5.01 14.81 -14.07
CA HIS A 311 -4.04 15.41 -14.98
C HIS A 311 -2.64 15.51 -14.37
N ALA A 312 -2.55 15.66 -13.05
CA ALA A 312 -1.30 15.75 -12.30
C ALA A 312 -0.66 14.37 -12.01
N HIS A 313 -1.31 13.28 -12.41
CA HIS A 313 -0.73 11.94 -12.28
C HIS A 313 0.57 11.81 -13.07
N SER A 314 1.50 10.95 -12.64
CA SER A 314 2.83 10.82 -13.25
C SER A 314 2.75 10.52 -14.76
N SER A 315 3.63 11.12 -15.55
CA SER A 315 3.83 10.78 -16.96
C SER A 315 4.44 9.39 -17.15
N SER A 316 5.07 8.83 -16.11
CA SER A 316 5.62 7.46 -16.12
C SER A 316 4.56 6.38 -15.90
N CYS A 317 3.30 6.75 -15.61
CA CYS A 317 2.23 5.76 -15.44
C CYS A 317 1.86 5.11 -16.77
N LYS A 318 2.05 3.79 -16.88
CA LYS A 318 1.75 2.99 -18.08
C LYS A 318 0.26 3.02 -18.46
N ALA A 319 -0.62 3.17 -17.47
CA ALA A 319 -2.07 3.29 -17.68
C ALA A 319 -2.54 4.73 -17.96
N LYS A 320 -1.65 5.73 -18.08
CA LYS A 320 -2.04 7.10 -18.42
C LYS A 320 -1.80 7.38 -19.89
N CYS A 321 -2.82 7.82 -20.62
CA CYS A 321 -2.59 8.36 -21.96
C CYS A 321 -1.95 9.76 -21.88
N LEU A 322 -0.80 9.96 -22.52
CA LEU A 322 -0.10 11.25 -22.52
C LEU A 322 -0.89 12.35 -23.28
N SER A 323 -1.60 11.99 -24.35
CA SER A 323 -2.37 12.94 -25.16
C SER A 323 -3.63 13.43 -24.44
N CYS A 324 -4.55 12.54 -24.07
CA CYS A 324 -5.80 12.95 -23.42
C CYS A 324 -5.72 13.06 -21.90
N SER A 325 -4.62 12.59 -21.27
CA SER A 325 -4.42 12.58 -19.81
C SER A 325 -5.45 11.77 -19.02
N ARG A 326 -6.34 11.02 -19.69
CA ARG A 326 -7.21 10.03 -19.05
C ARG A 326 -6.36 8.85 -18.61
N GLN A 327 -6.65 8.35 -17.41
CA GLN A 327 -6.18 7.04 -16.99
C GLN A 327 -7.03 6.01 -17.74
N MET A 328 -6.41 5.26 -18.64
CA MET A 328 -7.05 4.28 -19.48
C MET A 328 -6.73 2.88 -19.01
N LEU A 329 -7.66 2.00 -19.36
CA LEU A 329 -7.63 0.59 -19.05
C LEU A 329 -6.78 -0.23 -20.06
N ASN A 330 -6.19 0.44 -21.06
CA ASN A 330 -5.21 -0.08 -22.01
C ASN A 330 -4.09 0.96 -22.17
N PRO A 331 -2.83 0.56 -22.47
CA PRO A 331 -1.75 1.49 -22.75
C PRO A 331 -2.09 2.29 -24.04
N PRO A 332 -1.42 3.43 -24.32
CA PRO A 332 -2.05 4.68 -24.75
C PRO A 332 -3.11 4.49 -25.85
N CYS A 333 -4.25 5.19 -25.70
CA CYS A 333 -5.34 5.39 -26.68
C CYS A 333 -5.06 4.67 -28.02
N PRO A 334 -5.80 3.60 -28.36
CA PRO A 334 -5.48 2.78 -29.53
C PRO A 334 -5.35 3.68 -30.76
N LYS A 335 -4.25 3.49 -31.50
CA LYS A 335 -3.88 4.30 -32.67
C LYS A 335 -4.66 3.80 -33.89
N ASN A 336 -5.95 4.04 -33.89
CA ASN A 336 -6.87 3.48 -34.89
C ASN A 336 -7.13 4.45 -36.05
N SER A 337 -6.58 5.66 -35.97
CA SER A 337 -6.84 6.73 -36.93
C SER A 337 -5.59 7.57 -37.15
N PRO A 338 -5.49 8.27 -38.32
CA PRO A 338 -4.49 9.32 -38.49
C PRO A 338 -4.59 10.33 -37.32
N PRO A 339 -3.47 10.94 -36.91
CA PRO A 339 -3.47 11.88 -35.79
C PRO A 339 -4.42 13.04 -36.06
N ILE A 340 -5.39 13.23 -35.17
CA ILE A 340 -6.33 14.35 -35.17
C ILE A 340 -5.67 15.49 -34.39
N GLU A 341 -5.38 16.60 -35.07
CA GLU A 341 -4.87 17.81 -34.42
C GLU A 341 -6.03 18.72 -33.98
N CYS A 342 -5.99 19.18 -32.73
CA CYS A 342 -6.91 20.21 -32.28
C CYS A 342 -6.51 21.58 -32.82
N SER A 343 -7.36 22.19 -33.65
CA SER A 343 -7.14 23.56 -34.17
C SER A 343 -6.97 24.61 -33.08
N LYS A 344 -7.54 24.42 -31.89
CA LYS A 344 -7.46 25.38 -30.77
C LYS A 344 -6.18 25.25 -29.96
N CYS A 345 -5.69 24.04 -29.71
CA CYS A 345 -4.59 23.79 -28.75
C CYS A 345 -3.39 23.06 -29.33
N THR A 346 -3.45 22.72 -30.64
CA THR A 346 -2.41 22.06 -31.46
C THR A 346 -1.91 20.73 -30.90
N MET A 347 -2.63 20.16 -29.93
CA MET A 347 -2.39 18.80 -29.46
C MET A 347 -2.90 17.79 -30.47
N THR A 348 -2.15 16.69 -30.62
CA THR A 348 -2.46 15.58 -31.53
C THR A 348 -3.00 14.37 -30.76
N PHE A 349 -4.07 13.78 -31.26
CA PHE A 349 -4.79 12.64 -30.69
C PHE A 349 -4.89 11.51 -31.70
N PHE A 350 -4.85 10.25 -31.27
CA PHE A 350 -4.79 9.10 -32.19
C PHE A 350 -6.15 8.42 -32.43
N ASN A 351 -7.24 8.96 -31.86
CA ASN A 351 -8.62 8.54 -32.11
C ASN A 351 -9.61 9.62 -31.64
N ASP A 352 -10.84 9.54 -32.15
CA ASP A 352 -11.93 10.48 -31.85
C ASP A 352 -12.28 10.52 -30.38
N SER A 353 -12.30 9.38 -29.69
CA SER A 353 -12.59 9.33 -28.24
C SER A 353 -11.62 10.20 -27.44
N CYS A 354 -10.34 10.17 -27.78
CA CYS A 354 -9.30 10.93 -27.09
C CYS A 354 -9.36 12.42 -27.48
N PHE A 355 -9.82 12.75 -28.68
CA PHE A 355 -10.11 14.11 -29.10
C PHE A 355 -11.34 14.71 -28.40
N GLU A 356 -12.48 14.00 -28.39
CA GLU A 356 -13.71 14.48 -27.74
C GLU A 356 -13.55 14.66 -26.23
N ALA A 357 -12.89 13.71 -25.56
CA ALA A 357 -12.57 13.86 -24.14
C ALA A 357 -11.64 15.05 -23.86
N HIS A 358 -10.77 15.39 -24.80
CA HIS A 358 -9.90 16.56 -24.71
C HIS A 358 -10.71 17.87 -24.74
N LYS A 359 -11.70 17.99 -25.65
CA LYS A 359 -12.49 19.22 -25.83
C LYS A 359 -13.15 19.67 -24.52
N GLY A 360 -13.73 18.72 -23.79
CA GLY A 360 -14.43 18.99 -22.53
C GLY A 360 -13.53 19.30 -21.33
N GLN A 361 -12.26 18.87 -21.32
CA GLN A 361 -11.42 18.91 -20.12
C GLN A 361 -10.07 19.60 -20.30
N THR A 362 -9.20 19.03 -21.16
CA THR A 362 -7.80 19.47 -21.23
C THR A 362 -7.58 20.62 -22.18
N CYS A 363 -8.45 20.81 -23.19
CA CYS A 363 -8.34 21.87 -24.20
C CYS A 363 -8.22 23.27 -23.59
N LYS A 364 -9.03 23.55 -22.56
CA LYS A 364 -9.07 24.85 -21.88
C LYS A 364 -7.84 25.09 -20.99
N ARG A 365 -7.18 24.04 -20.52
CA ARG A 365 -6.10 24.13 -19.53
C ARG A 365 -4.71 24.07 -20.15
N TYR A 366 -4.55 23.30 -21.23
CA TYR A 366 -3.26 23.01 -21.83
C TYR A 366 -3.23 23.32 -23.33
N ALA A 367 -2.05 23.66 -23.83
CA ALA A 367 -1.75 23.82 -25.25
C ALA A 367 -0.37 23.21 -25.56
N LYS A 368 -0.13 22.89 -26.83
CA LYS A 368 1.16 22.44 -27.33
C LYS A 368 1.83 23.60 -28.07
N CYS A 369 3.08 23.90 -27.76
CA CYS A 369 3.79 24.93 -28.50
C CYS A 369 4.12 24.44 -29.92
N LYS A 370 3.80 25.22 -30.96
CA LYS A 370 4.15 24.86 -32.35
C LYS A 370 5.66 24.88 -32.59
N CYS A 371 6.40 25.75 -31.89
CA CYS A 371 7.85 25.91 -32.08
C CYS A 371 8.65 24.80 -31.38
N CYS A 372 8.36 24.51 -30.10
CA CYS A 372 9.14 23.53 -29.32
C CYS A 372 8.43 22.20 -29.06
N GLY A 373 7.15 22.06 -29.44
CA GLY A 373 6.37 20.83 -29.27
C GLY A 373 5.97 20.51 -27.82
N GLU A 374 6.40 21.30 -26.83
CA GLU A 374 6.15 21.06 -25.41
C GLU A 374 4.71 21.41 -25.01
N LYS A 375 4.15 20.63 -24.06
CA LYS A 375 2.83 20.86 -23.48
C LYS A 375 2.96 21.85 -22.32
N HIS A 376 2.22 22.95 -22.37
CA HIS A 376 2.20 23.98 -21.33
C HIS A 376 0.77 24.29 -20.87
N ARG A 377 0.64 24.93 -19.71
CA ARG A 377 -0.65 25.49 -19.26
C ARG A 377 -0.93 26.77 -20.04
N ARG A 378 -2.19 26.97 -20.44
CA ARG A 378 -2.62 28.21 -21.13
C ARG A 378 -2.62 29.43 -20.23
N SER A 379 -2.84 29.22 -18.93
CA SER A 379 -2.85 30.29 -17.93
C SER A 379 -1.46 30.80 -17.55
N LEU A 380 -0.40 30.18 -18.10
CA LEU A 380 0.98 30.55 -17.82
C LEU A 380 1.65 30.92 -19.15
N GLU A 381 2.43 31.99 -19.13
CA GLU A 381 3.25 32.36 -20.28
C GLU A 381 4.24 31.23 -20.60
N HIS A 382 4.26 30.82 -21.86
CA HIS A 382 5.17 29.79 -22.34
C HIS A 382 6.33 30.43 -23.08
N ILE A 383 7.54 30.22 -22.56
CA ILE A 383 8.79 30.60 -23.21
C ILE A 383 9.47 29.33 -23.71
N CYS A 384 9.73 29.25 -25.02
CA CYS A 384 10.38 28.09 -25.62
C CYS A 384 11.74 27.82 -24.99
N GLY A 385 12.03 26.56 -24.68
CA GLY A 385 13.29 26.13 -24.06
C GLY A 385 13.35 26.33 -22.54
N TRP A 386 12.39 27.02 -21.93
CA TRP A 386 12.30 27.16 -20.47
C TRP A 386 11.49 26.01 -19.89
N LYS A 387 11.98 25.44 -18.78
CA LYS A 387 11.32 24.33 -18.09
C LYS A 387 11.15 24.64 -16.61
N PHE A 388 10.04 24.19 -16.03
CA PHE A 388 9.85 24.26 -14.59
C PHE A 388 10.84 23.31 -13.90
N CYS A 389 11.70 23.88 -13.06
CA CYS A 389 12.66 23.10 -12.31
C CYS A 389 12.05 22.64 -10.99
N VAL A 390 11.86 21.33 -10.82
CA VAL A 390 11.30 20.76 -9.58
C VAL A 390 12.17 21.05 -8.36
N ARG A 391 13.48 21.28 -8.56
CA ARG A 391 14.45 21.63 -7.52
C ARG A 391 14.36 23.10 -7.13
N CYS A 392 14.44 23.99 -8.12
CA CYS A 392 14.41 25.44 -7.88
C CYS A 392 13.00 25.99 -7.63
N LYS A 393 11.95 25.19 -7.90
CA LYS A 393 10.53 25.60 -7.86
C LYS A 393 10.20 26.81 -8.74
N VAL A 394 11.02 27.10 -9.74
CA VAL A 394 10.84 28.19 -10.71
C VAL A 394 11.07 27.71 -12.14
N THR A 395 10.54 28.44 -13.12
CA THR A 395 10.74 28.17 -14.54
C THR A 395 11.97 28.91 -15.03
N HIS A 396 12.92 28.20 -15.63
CA HIS A 396 14.16 28.82 -16.12
C HIS A 396 14.69 28.09 -17.36
N GLY A 397 15.60 28.73 -18.11
CA GLY A 397 16.23 28.15 -19.28
C GLY A 397 17.13 26.94 -18.98
N PRO A 398 17.64 26.24 -20.02
CA PRO A 398 18.39 24.98 -19.88
C PRO A 398 19.69 25.07 -19.08
N ARG A 399 20.22 26.30 -18.89
CA ARG A 399 21.49 26.57 -18.18
C ARG A 399 21.31 27.40 -16.91
N SER A 400 20.06 27.68 -16.53
CA SER A 400 19.71 28.59 -15.44
C SER A 400 19.38 27.85 -14.12
N CYS A 401 19.58 26.52 -14.07
CA CYS A 401 19.49 25.77 -12.82
C CYS A 401 20.77 26.01 -12.00
N HIS A 402 20.74 26.99 -11.12
CA HIS A 402 21.87 27.29 -10.22
C HIS A 402 22.11 26.17 -9.19
N VAL A 403 21.08 25.35 -8.92
CA VAL A 403 21.20 24.14 -8.08
C VAL A 403 21.71 22.97 -8.93
N ARG A 404 23.03 22.85 -9.05
CA ARG A 404 23.66 21.71 -9.75
C ARG A 404 23.74 20.50 -8.82
N PRO A 405 23.40 19.30 -9.29
CA PRO A 405 23.76 18.10 -8.55
C PRO A 405 25.28 18.07 -8.42
N LEU A 406 25.78 17.95 -7.19
CA LEU A 406 27.20 17.70 -6.97
C LEU A 406 27.54 16.41 -7.74
N LYS A 407 28.53 16.48 -8.64
CA LYS A 407 29.06 15.25 -9.24
C LYS A 407 29.63 14.45 -8.08
N SER A 408 29.10 13.25 -7.85
CA SER A 408 29.69 12.34 -6.88
C SER A 408 31.18 12.20 -7.23
N PRO A 409 32.10 12.46 -6.29
CA PRO A 409 33.51 12.29 -6.56
C PRO A 409 33.75 10.85 -7.03
N LYS A 410 34.62 10.66 -8.04
CA LYS A 410 34.92 9.34 -8.62
C LYS A 410 35.47 8.35 -7.59
N GLN A 411 36.02 8.86 -6.50
CA GLN A 411 36.46 8.12 -5.34
C GLN A 411 35.63 8.57 -4.14
N SER A 412 35.26 7.62 -3.29
CA SER A 412 34.66 7.95 -2.00
C SER A 412 35.62 8.87 -1.23
N PRO A 413 35.15 10.02 -0.75
CA PRO A 413 36.01 10.91 -0.01
C PRO A 413 36.45 10.20 1.28
N LYS A 414 37.73 10.34 1.64
CA LYS A 414 38.30 9.73 2.87
C LYS A 414 37.53 10.11 4.13
N HIS A 415 36.93 11.30 4.10
CA HIS A 415 36.10 11.86 5.15
C HIS A 415 34.77 12.34 4.58
N ARG A 416 33.71 12.22 5.38
CA ARG A 416 32.38 12.72 5.07
C ARG A 416 31.94 13.68 6.17
N ILE A 417 31.21 14.70 5.74
CA ILE A 417 30.46 15.57 6.62
C ILE A 417 29.01 15.09 6.56
N ILE A 418 28.47 14.70 7.71
CA ILE A 418 27.06 14.38 7.89
C ILE A 418 26.41 15.62 8.49
N LEU A 419 25.43 16.17 7.79
CA LEU A 419 24.62 17.27 8.28
C LEU A 419 23.27 16.71 8.71
N TYR A 420 22.94 16.90 9.97
CA TYR A 420 21.61 16.67 10.48
C TYR A 420 20.87 18.00 10.55
N ASP A 421 19.76 18.06 9.82
CA ASP A 421 18.78 19.14 9.92
C ASP A 421 17.76 18.71 10.98
N PHE A 422 17.77 19.38 12.14
CA PHE A 422 16.77 19.16 13.19
C PHE A 422 16.06 20.48 13.46
N GLU A 423 14.74 20.41 13.58
CA GLU A 423 13.84 21.50 14.00
C GLU A 423 13.68 22.66 12.98
N THR A 424 12.59 22.59 12.23
CA THR A 424 12.07 23.70 11.42
C THR A 424 10.89 24.32 12.14
N THR A 425 10.94 25.59 12.53
CA THR A 425 9.70 26.31 12.85
C THR A 425 9.04 26.75 11.56
N LEU A 426 7.75 26.44 11.42
CA LEU A 426 6.91 27.07 10.42
C LEU A 426 6.75 28.54 10.83
N GLY A 427 7.40 29.45 10.10
CA GLY A 427 7.16 30.89 10.28
C GLY A 427 5.68 31.25 10.03
N PRO A 428 5.24 32.45 10.43
CA PRO A 428 3.88 32.92 10.15
C PRO A 428 3.57 32.81 8.66
N ALA A 429 2.35 32.37 8.34
CA ALA A 429 1.90 32.22 6.97
C ALA A 429 1.96 33.58 6.26
N MET A 430 2.69 33.65 5.15
CA MET A 430 2.62 34.76 4.20
C MET A 430 1.84 34.33 2.96
N ASP A 431 1.39 35.30 2.16
CA ASP A 431 0.56 35.10 0.96
C ASP A 431 1.16 34.13 -0.09
N ASN A 432 2.46 33.84 0.00
CA ASN A 432 3.18 32.93 -0.91
C ASN A 432 3.67 31.62 -0.26
N GLY A 433 3.16 31.27 0.92
CA GLY A 433 3.47 30.02 1.64
C GLY A 433 4.33 30.23 2.89
N GLN A 434 4.43 29.18 3.70
CA GLN A 434 5.22 29.18 4.93
C GLN A 434 6.72 29.28 4.60
N LYS A 435 7.41 30.26 5.21
CA LYS A 435 8.87 30.38 5.11
C LYS A 435 9.50 29.28 5.97
N HIS A 436 10.31 28.44 5.33
CA HIS A 436 11.16 27.47 6.00
C HIS A 436 12.28 28.22 6.75
N ILE A 437 12.30 28.11 8.08
CA ILE A 437 13.37 28.65 8.92
C ILE A 437 14.05 27.46 9.60
N VAL A 438 15.33 27.27 9.28
CA VAL A 438 16.20 26.27 9.92
C VAL A 438 16.70 26.90 11.20
N ASN A 439 16.44 26.27 12.35
CA ASN A 439 16.80 26.84 13.65
C ASN A 439 18.03 26.16 14.26
N TYR A 440 18.34 24.94 13.82
CA TYR A 440 19.45 24.17 14.33
C TYR A 440 20.07 23.29 13.25
N VAL A 441 21.39 23.31 13.13
CA VAL A 441 22.13 22.41 12.26
C VAL A 441 23.20 21.72 13.09
N ASN A 442 23.18 20.39 13.07
CA ASN A 442 24.28 19.59 13.61
C ASN A 442 25.14 19.06 12.45
N CYS A 443 26.45 19.23 12.58
CA CYS A 443 27.42 18.75 11.63
C CYS A 443 28.38 17.79 12.31
N GLN A 444 28.45 16.58 11.77
CA GLN A 444 29.37 15.57 12.22
C GLN A 444 30.40 15.25 11.14
N PHE A 445 31.67 15.26 11.52
CA PHE A 445 32.76 14.79 10.66
C PHE A 445 33.06 13.31 10.95
N THR A 446 33.07 12.46 9.92
CA THR A 446 33.34 11.02 10.07
C THR A 446 34.21 10.48 8.95
N CYS A 447 35.04 9.48 9.24
CA CYS A 447 35.84 8.79 8.23
C CYS A 447 35.06 7.63 7.60
N GLN A 448 35.48 7.18 6.41
CA GLN A 448 34.83 6.07 5.70
C GLN A 448 34.80 4.77 6.54
N VAL A 449 35.83 4.51 7.34
CA VAL A 449 35.93 3.31 8.20
C VAL A 449 34.85 3.31 9.29
N CYS A 450 34.63 4.44 9.96
CA CYS A 450 33.59 4.56 10.98
C CYS A 450 32.17 4.42 10.39
N LEU A 451 31.97 4.92 9.17
CA LEU A 451 30.72 4.75 8.41
C LEU A 451 30.45 3.29 8.04
N ASP A 452 31.43 2.59 7.47
CA ASP A 452 31.23 1.22 6.96
C ASP A 452 31.02 0.21 8.09
N GLN A 453 31.56 0.49 9.27
CA GLN A 453 31.38 -0.34 10.45
C GLN A 453 30.08 -0.03 11.20
N ASP A 454 29.35 1.03 10.80
CA ASP A 454 28.18 1.55 11.52
C ASP A 454 28.47 1.81 13.02
N VAL A 455 29.72 2.15 13.34
CA VAL A 455 30.18 2.48 14.69
C VAL A 455 30.73 3.90 14.70
N LEU A 456 29.97 4.81 15.28
CA LEU A 456 30.45 6.15 15.64
C LEU A 456 31.40 6.03 16.83
N ARG A 457 32.70 5.93 16.54
CA ARG A 457 33.77 5.76 17.51
C ARG A 457 34.33 7.12 17.95
N ASN A 458 34.05 7.53 19.19
CA ASN A 458 34.61 8.75 19.80
C ASN A 458 36.14 8.71 19.95
N ASP A 459 36.73 7.53 19.85
CA ASP A 459 38.16 7.24 19.93
C ASP A 459 38.84 7.10 18.56
N CYS A 460 38.15 7.40 17.45
CA CYS A 460 38.76 7.29 16.12
C CYS A 460 39.88 8.33 15.92
N HIS A 461 41.12 7.86 15.81
CA HIS A 461 42.29 8.71 15.50
C HIS A 461 42.20 9.49 14.18
N SER A 462 41.29 9.13 13.26
CA SER A 462 41.14 9.82 11.97
C SER A 462 40.05 10.88 11.94
N CYS A 463 38.93 10.70 12.66
CA CYS A 463 37.82 11.66 12.64
C CYS A 463 37.53 12.33 13.99
N HIS A 464 38.10 11.84 15.09
CA HIS A 464 37.97 12.39 16.46
C HIS A 464 36.54 12.70 16.91
N SER A 465 35.52 12.16 16.23
CA SER A 465 34.10 12.51 16.38
C SER A 465 33.84 14.01 16.57
N LEU A 466 34.45 14.86 15.74
CA LEU A 466 34.19 16.30 15.78
C LEU A 466 32.73 16.56 15.42
N ASN A 467 31.93 16.81 16.45
CA ASN A 467 30.54 17.22 16.35
C ASN A 467 30.49 18.73 16.62
N LYS A 468 29.97 19.49 15.66
CA LYS A 468 29.72 20.92 15.81
C LYS A 468 28.25 21.18 15.57
N SER A 469 27.63 21.87 16.52
CA SER A 469 26.27 22.36 16.40
C SER A 469 26.28 23.87 16.25
N TRP A 470 25.38 24.37 15.41
CA TRP A 470 25.07 25.79 15.32
C TRP A 470 23.57 25.98 15.52
N SER A 471 23.23 26.89 16.43
CA SER A 471 21.87 27.35 16.68
C SER A 471 21.77 28.79 16.22
N VAL A 472 20.62 29.19 15.67
CA VAL A 472 20.34 30.61 15.37
C VAL A 472 19.95 31.39 16.65
N LEU A 473 19.82 30.69 17.78
CA LEU A 473 19.48 31.25 19.10
C LEU A 473 20.71 31.50 20.00
N ASP A 474 21.92 31.15 19.55
CA ASP A 474 23.18 31.30 20.30
C ASP A 474 24.05 32.45 19.79
#